data_AF-A0A9W4SSM9-F1
#
_entry.id   AF-A0A9W4SSM9-F1
#
_cell.length_a   1.000
_cell.length_b   1.000
_cell.length_c   1.000
_cell.angle_alpha   90.00
_cell.angle_beta   90.00
_cell.angle_gamma   90.00
#
_symmetry.space_group_name_H-M   'P 1'
#
loop_
_entity.id
_entity.type
_entity.pdbx_description
1 polymer ?
#
loop_
_entity_poly.entity_id
_entity_poly.type
_entity_poly.pdbx_seq_one_letter_code
_entity_poly.pdbx_strand_id
1 'polypeptide(L)' 'KFHYYTNGPGKLCRALSIDISLNHTDLTTSDLIYLEDQPELSQDKIVVTKRINIDYAGADKDRLWRFYIKDNPFVSRK' A
#
# COMPACT_ATOMS: atom_id res chain seq x y z
N LYS A 1 17.32 4.30 7.98
CA LYS A 1 17.40 4.33 6.49
C LYS A 1 16.50 3.29 5.80
N PHE A 2 16.05 2.22 6.48
CA PHE A 2 15.17 1.19 5.88
C PHE A 2 13.81 1.71 5.35
N HIS A 3 13.24 2.74 5.96
CA HIS A 3 11.95 3.31 5.53
C HIS A 3 11.92 3.80 4.09
N TYR A 4 13.07 4.05 3.47
CA TYR A 4 13.13 4.52 2.09
C TYR A 4 12.81 3.46 1.05
N TYR A 5 12.97 2.16 1.36
CA TYR A 5 12.83 1.08 0.38
C TYR A 5 11.40 0.64 0.13
N THR A 6 10.50 0.85 1.09
CA THR A 6 9.10 0.39 1.00
C THR A 6 8.09 1.54 1.09
N ASN A 7 8.54 2.80 1.09
CA ASN A 7 7.67 3.98 1.13
C ASN A 7 7.10 4.39 -0.23
N GLY A 8 6.62 3.44 -1.01
CA GLY A 8 5.94 3.68 -2.27
C GLY A 8 5.66 2.39 -3.04
N PRO A 9 4.62 2.36 -3.88
CA PRO A 9 4.18 1.12 -4.53
C PRO A 9 5.29 0.51 -5.39
N GLY A 10 5.90 1.28 -6.30
CA GLY A 10 6.98 0.77 -7.14
C GLY A 10 8.28 0.46 -6.37
N LYS A 11 8.51 1.10 -5.21
CA LYS A 11 9.68 0.81 -4.37
C LYS A 11 9.50 -0.50 -3.62
N LEU A 12 8.31 -0.72 -3.04
CA LEU A 12 7.91 -1.98 -2.42
C LEU A 12 8.10 -3.14 -3.40
N CYS A 13 7.59 -3.01 -4.63
CA CYS A 13 7.75 -4.05 -5.65
C CYS A 13 9.22 -4.37 -5.91
N ARG A 14 10.08 -3.36 -6.10
CA ARG A 14 11.51 -3.58 -6.29
C ARG A 14 12.21 -4.21 -5.08
N ALA A 15 11.84 -3.78 -3.87
CA ALA A 15 12.43 -4.30 -2.64
C ALA A 15 12.08 -5.78 -2.39
N LEU A 16 10.91 -6.22 -2.87
CA LEU A 16 10.42 -7.59 -2.71
C LEU A 16 10.50 -8.42 -4.00
N SER A 17 11.17 -7.94 -5.04
CA SER A 17 11.26 -8.59 -6.35
C SER A 17 9.90 -8.96 -6.96
N ILE A 18 8.88 -8.13 -6.74
CA ILE A 18 7.57 -8.27 -7.36
C ILE A 18 7.63 -7.63 -8.74
N ASP A 19 7.42 -8.44 -9.77
CA ASP A 19 7.33 -8.01 -11.16
C ASP A 19 6.06 -8.56 -11.83
N ILE A 20 5.97 -8.38 -13.16
CA ILE A 20 4.78 -8.77 -13.93
C ILE A 20 4.56 -10.28 -14.00
N SER A 21 5.56 -11.11 -13.70
CA SER A 21 5.42 -12.57 -13.68
C SER A 21 4.47 -13.05 -12.58
N LEU A 22 4.30 -12.26 -11.51
CA LEU A 22 3.36 -12.53 -10.43
C LEU A 22 1.94 -12.02 -10.73
N ASN A 23 1.70 -11.41 -11.90
CA ASN A 23 0.36 -10.97 -12.27
C ASN A 23 -0.61 -12.17 -12.34
N HIS A 24 -1.85 -11.98 -11.89
CA HIS A 24 -2.87 -13.04 -11.75
C HIS A 24 -2.54 -14.18 -10.78
N THR A 25 -1.44 -14.07 -10.00
CA THR A 25 -1.16 -15.03 -8.93
C THR A 25 -2.22 -14.90 -7.84
N ASP A 26 -2.77 -16.03 -7.41
CA ASP A 26 -3.72 -16.12 -6.31
C ASP A 26 -2.96 -16.07 -4.97
N LEU A 27 -3.13 -14.98 -4.23
CA LEU A 27 -2.47 -14.74 -2.94
C LEU A 27 -2.91 -15.73 -1.83
N THR A 28 -3.99 -16.49 -2.04
CA THR A 28 -4.51 -17.44 -1.05
C THR A 28 -3.92 -18.85 -1.20
N THR A 29 -3.34 -19.14 -2.36
CA THR A 29 -2.82 -20.48 -2.71
C THR A 29 -1.37 -20.46 -3.21
N SER A 30 -0.78 -19.28 -3.39
CA SER A 30 0.59 -19.14 -3.90
C SER A 30 1.65 -19.47 -2.85
N ASP A 31 2.67 -20.22 -3.27
CA ASP A 31 3.91 -20.43 -2.50
C ASP A 31 4.96 -19.32 -2.72
N LEU A 32 4.73 -18.40 -3.67
CA LEU A 32 5.70 -17.36 -4.05
C LEU A 32 5.48 -16.05 -3.29
N ILE A 33 4.22 -15.67 -3.07
CA ILE A 33 3.83 -14.45 -2.35
C ILE A 33 2.52 -14.70 -1.60
N TYR A 34 2.50 -14.34 -0.33
CA TYR A 34 1.38 -14.56 0.57
C TYR A 34 1.23 -13.40 1.54
N LEU A 35 0.10 -13.37 2.25
CA LEU A 35 -0.16 -12.46 3.35
C LEU A 35 -0.23 -13.25 4.64
N GLU A 36 0.36 -12.71 5.70
CA GLU A 36 0.25 -13.27 7.05
C GLU A 36 -0.70 -12.41 7.89
N ASP A 37 -1.40 -13.07 8.80
CA ASP A 37 -2.26 -12.37 9.75
C ASP A 37 -1.45 -11.45 10.68
N GLN A 38 -2.09 -10.36 11.08
CA GLN A 38 -1.61 -9.43 12.08
C GLN A 38 -2.73 -9.09 13.06
N PRO A 39 -2.41 -8.70 14.31
CA PRO A 39 -3.40 -8.19 15.24
C PRO A 39 -4.19 -7.03 14.65
N GLU A 40 -5.48 -6.96 14.99
CA GLU A 40 -6.35 -5.90 14.50
C GLU A 40 -5.85 -4.52 14.94
N LEU A 41 -5.86 -3.56 14.01
CA LEU A 41 -5.51 -2.17 14.27
C LEU A 41 -6.75 -1.38 14.65
N SER A 42 -6.67 -0.64 15.75
CA SER A 42 -7.73 0.27 16.15
C SER A 42 -7.95 1.36 15.10
N GLN A 43 -9.22 1.72 14.87
CA GLN A 43 -9.62 2.66 13.79
C GLN A 43 -9.02 4.06 13.95
N ASP A 44 -8.77 4.51 15.19
CA ASP A 44 -8.12 5.79 15.49
C ASP A 44 -6.65 5.86 14.99
N LYS A 45 -6.04 4.71 14.70
CA LYS A 45 -4.71 4.60 14.09
C LYS A 45 -4.75 4.66 12.57
N ILE A 46 -5.92 4.70 11.93
CA ILE A 46 -6.05 4.72 10.48
C ILE A 46 -6.38 6.13 10.01
N VAL A 47 -5.52 6.69 9.17
CA VAL A 47 -5.77 7.93 8.46
C VAL A 47 -6.49 7.63 7.15
N VAL A 48 -7.57 8.35 6.89
CA VAL A 48 -8.34 8.29 5.65
C VAL A 48 -8.12 9.57 4.85
N THR A 49 -7.66 9.45 3.61
CA THR A 49 -7.32 10.61 2.77
C THR A 49 -7.58 10.35 1.28
N LYS A 50 -7.36 11.39 0.45
CA LYS A 50 -7.42 11.31 -1.01
C LYS A 50 -6.27 10.46 -1.55
N ARG A 51 -6.50 9.80 -2.69
CA ARG A 51 -5.46 9.03 -3.39
C ARG A 51 -4.45 9.98 -4.05
N ILE A 52 -3.23 9.50 -4.28
CA ILE A 52 -2.11 10.32 -4.76
C ILE A 52 -2.03 10.25 -6.28
N ASN A 53 -1.78 11.39 -6.96
CA ASN A 53 -1.54 11.51 -8.40
C ASN A 53 -2.68 10.98 -9.29
N ILE A 54 -3.94 11.25 -8.91
CA ILE A 54 -5.12 10.82 -9.68
C ILE A 54 -5.99 11.99 -10.16
N ASP A 55 -5.39 13.13 -10.50
CA ASP A 55 -6.14 14.31 -10.97
C ASP A 55 -6.99 14.03 -12.22
N TYR A 56 -6.61 13.01 -13.00
CA TYR A 56 -7.37 12.50 -14.15
C TYR A 56 -8.70 11.84 -13.77
N ALA A 57 -8.93 11.51 -12.50
CA ALA A 57 -10.10 10.75 -12.04
C ALA A 57 -11.37 11.61 -11.83
N GLY A 58 -11.38 12.87 -12.28
CA GLY A 58 -12.57 13.73 -12.16
C GLY A 58 -13.04 13.88 -10.72
N ALA A 59 -14.34 13.68 -10.48
CA ALA A 59 -14.93 13.75 -9.13
C ALA A 59 -14.34 12.70 -8.16
N ASP A 60 -13.83 11.58 -8.67
CA ASP A 60 -13.29 10.51 -7.83
C ASP A 60 -11.91 10.83 -7.25
N LYS A 61 -11.28 11.92 -7.68
CA LYS A 61 -10.03 12.43 -7.09
C LYS A 61 -10.21 12.86 -5.63
N ASP A 62 -11.43 13.29 -5.28
CA ASP A 62 -11.75 13.84 -3.97
C ASP A 62 -12.25 12.77 -2.98
N ARG A 63 -12.46 11.53 -3.44
CA ARG A 63 -12.88 10.43 -2.58
C ARG A 63 -11.76 9.99 -1.62
N LEU A 64 -12.17 9.75 -0.38
CA LEU A 64 -11.29 9.35 0.73
C LEU A 64 -11.00 7.84 0.70
N TRP A 65 -10.35 7.39 -0.38
CA TRP A 65 -10.11 5.98 -0.69
C TRP A 65 -8.65 5.55 -0.52
N ARG A 66 -7.90 6.30 0.27
CA ARG A 66 -6.54 5.93 0.65
C ARG A 66 -6.46 5.85 2.17
N PHE A 67 -5.95 4.71 2.64
CA PHE A 67 -5.81 4.40 4.06
C PHE A 67 -4.34 4.18 4.39
N TYR A 68 -3.89 4.67 5.56
CA TYR A 68 -2.56 4.37 6.08
C TYR A 68 -2.51 4.50 7.60
N ILE A 69 -1.50 3.89 8.22
CA ILE A 69 -1.29 3.95 9.68
C ILE A 69 -0.76 5.32 10.09
N LYS A 70 -1.43 5.99 11.02
CA LYS A 70 -1.06 7.29 11.58
C LYS A 70 0.39 7.27 12.09
N ASP A 71 1.12 8.35 11.81
CA ASP A 71 2.51 8.56 12.21
C ASP A 71 3.51 7.47 11.76
N ASN A 72 3.13 6.61 10.82
CA ASN A 72 4.01 5.57 10.30
C ASN A 72 5.08 6.18 9.36
N PRO A 73 6.39 6.00 9.66
CA PRO A 73 7.48 6.60 8.88
C PRO A 73 7.68 5.95 7.49
N PHE A 74 7.03 4.82 7.22
CA PHE A 74 7.07 4.12 5.94
C PHE A 74 6.00 4.63 4.97
N VAL A 75 5.14 5.58 5.36
CA VAL A 75 4.12 6.15 4.48
C VAL A 75 4.76 7.06 3.43
N SER A 76 4.41 6.84 2.16
CA SER A 76 5.00 7.54 1.00
C SER A 76 4.69 9.04 0.96
N ARG A 77 3.43 9.40 1.23
CA ARG A 77 2.93 10.78 1.36
C ARG A 77 1.88 10.80 2.47
N LYS A 78 1.97 11.75 3.39
CA LYS A 78 0.94 11.91 4.41
C LYS A 78 -0.26 12.64 3.83
#